data_AF-A0A645C5G1-F1
#
_entry.id   AF-A0A645C5G1-F1
#
_cell.length_a   1.000
_cell.length_b   1.000
_cell.length_c   1.000
_cell.angle_alpha   90.00
_cell.angle_beta   90.00
_cell.angle_gamma   90.00
#
_symmetry.space_group_name_H-M   'P 1'
#
loop_
_entity.id
_entity.type
_entity.pdbx_description
1 polymer ?
#
loop_
_entity_poly.entity_id
_entity_poly.type
_entity_poly.pdbx_seq_one_letter_code
_entity_poly.pdbx_strand_id
1 'polypeptide(L)' 'MLDFIIRLFVYLGCFVLSMYGLSSVNYEKFIRNGKVKQAQVLYLLVAMGIAKLAAEFLMNIAYKVIP' A
#
# COMPACT_ATOMS: atom_id res chain seq x y z
N MET A 1 13.84 0.55 20.65
CA MET A 1 12.49 1.18 20.71
C MET A 1 12.28 2.20 19.59
N LEU A 2 13.29 3.02 19.25
CA LEU A 2 13.25 3.94 18.11
C LEU A 2 12.99 3.25 16.75
N ASP A 3 13.53 2.06 16.53
CA ASP A 3 13.31 1.26 15.31
C ASP A 3 11.83 0.94 15.08
N PHE A 4 11.09 0.71 16.16
CA PHE A 4 9.67 0.36 16.10
C PHE A 4 8.82 1.56 15.68
N ILE A 5 9.18 2.76 16.17
CA ILE A 5 8.54 4.02 15.79
C ILE A 5 8.83 4.35 14.32
N ILE A 6 10.06 4.15 13.85
CA ILE A 6 10.43 4.39 12.45
C ILE A 6 9.68 3.40 11.54
N ARG A 7 9.65 2.11 11.89
CA ARG A 7 8.83 1.11 11.18
C ARG A 7 7.37 1.55 11.06
N LEU A 8 6.79 2.02 12.17
CA LEU A 8 5.37 2.40 12.22
C LEU A 8 5.06 3.60 11.32
N PHE A 9 5.92 4.63 11.31
CA PHE A 9 5.79 5.77 10.42
C PHE A 9 5.98 5.40 8.94
N VAL A 10 6.91 4.49 8.63
CA VAL A 10 7.13 3.99 7.26
C VAL A 10 5.91 3.20 6.77
N TYR A 11 5.34 2.32 7.59
CA TYR A 11 4.12 1.59 7.24
C TYR A 11 2.94 2.54 6.99
N LEU A 12 2.74 3.54 7.86
CA LEU A 12 1.70 4.55 7.69
C LEU A 12 1.89 5.38 6.41
N GLY A 13 3.12 5.82 6.14
CA GLY A 13 3.46 6.57 4.93
C GLY A 13 3.22 5.75 3.66
N CYS A 14 3.66 4.49 3.63
CA CYS A 14 3.44 3.58 2.52
C CYS A 14 1.98 3.22 2.29
N PHE A 15 1.20 3.15 3.37
CA PHE A 15 -0.24 2.91 3.29
C PHE A 15 -0.95 4.09 2.60
N VAL A 16 -0.64 5.32 3.03
CA VAL A 16 -1.18 6.54 2.42
C VAL A 16 -0.73 6.67 0.95
N LEU A 17 0.55 6.44 0.66
CA LEU A 17 1.10 6.48 -0.70
C LEU A 17 0.49 5.41 -1.61
N SER A 18 0.27 4.19 -1.11
CA SER A 18 -0.39 3.13 -1.87
C SER A 18 -1.84 3.47 -2.12
N MET A 19 -2.59 3.95 -1.12
CA MET A 19 -3.97 4.41 -1.32
C MET A 19 -4.06 5.55 -2.34
N TYR A 20 -3.13 6.50 -2.30
CA TYR A 20 -3.09 7.63 -3.22
C TYR A 20 -2.75 7.19 -4.65
N GLY A 21 -1.76 6.31 -4.81
CA GLY A 21 -1.39 5.75 -6.12
C GLY A 21 -2.47 4.84 -6.71
N LEU A 22 -3.17 4.07 -5.86
CA LEU A 22 -4.30 3.27 -6.32
C LEU A 22 -5.51 4.14 -6.67
N SER A 23 -5.69 5.30 -6.02
CA SER A 23 -6.77 6.22 -6.36
C SER A 23 -6.66 6.85 -7.74
N SER A 24 -5.47 6.86 -8.38
CA SER A 24 -5.32 7.33 -9.76
C SER A 24 -5.71 6.29 -10.81
N VAL A 25 -5.95 5.04 -10.40
CA VAL A 25 -6.36 3.97 -11.31
C VAL A 25 -7.83 4.13 -11.63
N ASN A 26 -8.15 4.22 -12.92
CA ASN A 26 -9.52 4.42 -13.37
C ASN A 26 -10.28 3.09 -13.39
N TYR A 27 -10.86 2.73 -12.25
CA TYR A 27 -11.58 1.47 -12.04
C TYR A 27 -12.81 1.32 -12.93
N GLU A 28 -13.47 2.41 -13.34
CA GLU A 28 -14.62 2.33 -14.26
C GLU A 28 -14.27 1.66 -15.59
N LYS A 29 -13.03 1.80 -16.06
CA LYS A 29 -12.58 1.20 -17.33
C LYS A 29 -12.21 -0.29 -17.19
N PHE A 30 -11.92 -0.75 -15.97
CA PHE A 30 -11.55 -2.14 -15.66
C PHE A 30 -12.72 -2.96 -15.09
N ILE A 31 -13.72 -2.30 -14.50
CA ILE A 31 -14.85 -2.96 -13.85
C ILE A 31 -15.91 -3.33 -14.87
N ARG A 32 -16.15 -4.63 -14.99
CA ARG A 32 -17.28 -5.18 -15.75
C ARG A 32 -18.59 -4.78 -15.07
N ASN A 33 -19.52 -4.20 -15.84
CA ASN A 33 -20.84 -3.75 -15.37
C ASN A 33 -21.51 -4.80 -14.47
N GLY A 34 -21.96 -4.37 -13.28
CA GLY A 34 -22.65 -5.21 -12.29
C GLY A 34 -21.75 -5.88 -11.23
N LYS A 35 -20.42 -5.80 -11.34
CA LYS A 35 -19.47 -6.43 -10.38
C LYS A 35 -18.68 -5.43 -9.51
N VAL A 36 -19.29 -4.28 -9.21
CA VAL A 36 -18.66 -3.18 -8.44
C VAL A 36 -18.16 -3.65 -7.06
N LYS A 37 -18.92 -4.48 -6.35
CA LYS A 37 -18.53 -5.02 -5.04
C LYS A 37 -17.30 -5.94 -5.10
N GLN A 38 -17.20 -6.79 -6.12
CA GLN A 38 -16.04 -7.68 -6.29
C GLN A 38 -14.78 -6.88 -6.60
N ALA A 39 -14.91 -5.82 -7.39
CA ALA A 39 -13.80 -4.94 -7.73
C ALA A 39 -13.34 -4.06 -6.55
N GLN A 40 -14.25 -3.61 -5.68
CA GLN A 40 -13.88 -2.91 -4.45
C GLN A 40 -13.12 -3.81 -3.47
N VAL A 41 -13.52 -5.08 -3.35
CA VAL A 41 -12.77 -6.05 -2.53
C VAL A 41 -11.37 -6.25 -3.14
N LEU A 42 -11.27 -6.40 -4.46
CA LEU A 42 -9.98 -6.55 -5.14
C LEU A 42 -9.11 -5.29 -4.97
N TYR A 43 -9.70 -4.11 -5.06
CA TYR A 43 -9.03 -2.83 -4.83
C TYR A 43 -8.40 -2.76 -3.43
N LEU A 44 -9.18 -3.10 -2.40
CA LEU A 44 -8.71 -3.10 -1.03
C LEU A 44 -7.56 -4.12 -0.84
N LEU A 45 -7.71 -5.31 -1.41
CA LEU A 45 -6.71 -6.39 -1.31
C LEU A 45 -5.39 -6.01 -2.01
N VAL A 46 -5.49 -5.38 -3.19
CA VAL A 46 -4.33 -4.87 -3.93
C VAL A 46 -3.69 -3.69 -3.20
N ALA A 47 -4.48 -2.77 -2.63
CA ALA A 47 -3.97 -1.66 -1.82
C ALA A 47 -3.19 -2.17 -0.61
N MET A 48 -3.73 -3.16 0.11
CA MET A 48 -3.07 -3.77 1.26
C MET A 48 -1.79 -4.51 0.85
N GLY A 49 -1.81 -5.22 -0.28
CA GLY A 49 -0.63 -5.92 -0.80
C GLY A 49 0.50 -4.96 -1.19
N ILE A 50 0.19 -3.91 -1.95
CA ILE A 50 1.17 -2.90 -2.37
C ILE A 50 1.69 -2.11 -1.16
N ALA A 51 0.82 -1.76 -0.22
CA ALA A 51 1.24 -1.09 1.01
C ALA A 51 2.22 -1.95 1.83
N LYS A 52 1.95 -3.26 1.97
CA LYS A 52 2.86 -4.19 2.67
C LYS A 52 4.21 -4.30 1.96
N LEU A 53 4.21 -4.50 0.64
CA LEU A 53 5.45 -4.61 -0.14
C LEU A 53 6.26 -3.32 -0.08
N ALA A 54 5.62 -2.17 -0.25
CA ALA A 54 6.28 -0.87 -0.21
C ALA A 54 6.87 -0.60 1.19
N ALA A 55 6.12 -0.92 2.25
CA ALA A 55 6.59 -0.76 3.62
C ALA A 55 7.75 -1.70 3.95
N GLU A 56 7.68 -2.98 3.53
CA GLU A 56 8.80 -3.91 3.69
C GLU A 56 10.03 -3.46 2.88
N PHE A 57 9.85 -2.95 1.67
CA PHE A 57 10.95 -2.45 0.84
C PHE A 57 11.66 -1.27 1.50
N LEU A 58 10.90 -0.28 1.98
CA LEU A 58 11.44 0.86 2.71
C LEU A 58 12.10 0.44 4.03
N MET A 59 11.54 -0.53 4.74
CA MET A 59 12.17 -1.04 5.96
C MET A 59 13.44 -1.81 5.70
N ASN A 60 13.52 -2.56 4.61
CA ASN A 60 14.73 -3.28 4.24
C ASN A 60 15.85 -2.31 3.84
N ILE A 61 15.50 -1.20 3.18
CA ILE A 61 16.43 -0.09 2.92
C ILE A 61 16.84 0.59 4.23
N ALA A 62 15.89 0.98 5.08
CA ALA A 62 16.18 1.68 6.34
C ALA A 62 17.05 0.85 7.28
N TYR A 63 16.80 -0.45 7.40
CA TYR A 63 17.61 -1.39 8.19
C TYR A 63 19.01 -1.58 7.61
N LYS A 64 19.18 -1.41 6.29
CA LYS A 64 20.49 -1.48 5.64
C LYS A 64 21.25 -0.15 5.70
N VAL A 65 20.56 0.96 5.93
CA VAL A 65 21.11 2.33 6.03
C VAL A 65 21.58 2.67 7.44
N ILE A 66 21.05 2.00 8.48
CA ILE A 66 21.48 2.15 9.87
C ILE A 66 22.28 0.89 10.25
N PRO A 67 23.62 0.88 10.14
CA PRO A 67 24.44 -0.18 10.70
C PRO A 67 24.39 -0.21 12.24
#